data_AF-X0UZK6-F1
#
_entry.id   AF-X0UZK6-F1
#
_cell.length_a   1.000
_cell.length_b   1.000
_cell.length_c   1.000
_cell.angle_alpha   90.00
_cell.angle_beta   90.00
_cell.angle_gamma   90.00
#
_symmetry.space_group_name_H-M   'P 1'
#
loop_
_entity.id
_entity.type
_entity.pdbx_description
1 polymer ?
#
loop_
_entity_poly.entity_id
_entity_poly.type
_entity_poly.pdbx_seq_one_letter_code
_entity_poly.pdbx_strand_id
1 'polypeptide(L)'
;YAKAQVEISGKEPGTTITKKGKPIVYGVTIPSNFPNQELAISWVEFLLSDQGMAIMEANGQPPVIPAVTNDVDKLPEALKRFIK
;
A
#
# COMPACT_ATOMS: atom_id res chain seq x y z
N TYR A 1 -6.99 -4.63 10.99
CA TYR A 1 -6.09 -5.69 10.50
C TYR A 1 -5.63 -6.58 11.66
N ALA A 2 -5.07 -7.77 11.40
CA ALA A 2 -4.66 -8.81 12.38
C ALA A 2 -5.76 -9.75 12.95
N LYS A 3 -6.86 -9.98 12.22
CA LYS A 3 -7.86 -11.02 12.59
C LYS A 3 -7.45 -12.44 12.19
N ALA A 4 -6.57 -12.57 11.19
CA ALA A 4 -6.07 -13.86 10.75
C ALA A 4 -4.97 -14.35 11.68
N GLN A 5 -5.21 -15.47 12.35
CA GLN A 5 -4.21 -16.19 13.14
C GLN A 5 -4.33 -17.68 12.89
N VAL A 6 -3.19 -18.37 12.89
CA VAL A 6 -3.13 -19.83 12.82
C VAL A 6 -2.28 -20.34 13.96
N GLU A 7 -2.69 -21.46 14.53
CA GLU A 7 -1.90 -22.20 15.49
C GLU A 7 -1.13 -23.30 14.75
N ILE A 8 0.17 -23.38 15.00
CA ILE A 8 1.05 -24.38 14.39
C ILE A 8 1.93 -25.01 15.47
N SER A 9 2.52 -26.18 15.17
CA SER A 9 3.45 -26.84 16.08
C SER A 9 4.60 -25.92 16.48
N GLY A 10 4.89 -25.90 17.77
CA GLY A 10 5.99 -25.16 18.37
C GLY A 10 7.33 -25.88 18.21
N LYS A 11 8.37 -25.33 18.85
CA LYS A 11 9.75 -25.83 18.72
C LYS A 11 9.97 -27.17 19.42
N GLU A 12 9.16 -27.48 20.43
CA GLU A 12 9.27 -28.71 21.22
C GLU A 12 8.04 -29.60 20.98
N PRO A 13 8.17 -30.94 21.01
CA PRO A 13 7.05 -31.86 20.87
C PRO A 13 5.92 -31.53 21.87
N GLY A 14 4.70 -31.40 21.38
CA GLY A 14 3.53 -31.06 22.19
C GLY A 14 3.31 -29.57 22.45
N THR A 15 4.21 -28.68 22.00
CA THR A 15 4.02 -27.23 22.09
C THR A 15 3.34 -26.67 20.84
N THR A 16 2.65 -25.52 20.97
CA THR A 16 2.09 -24.76 19.85
C THR A 16 2.60 -23.32 19.86
N ILE A 17 2.60 -22.68 18.68
CA ILE A 17 2.84 -21.25 18.52
C ILE A 17 1.75 -20.62 17.66
N THR A 18 1.33 -19.41 18.01
CA THR A 18 0.38 -18.62 17.21
C THR A 18 1.12 -17.74 16.20
N LYS A 19 0.80 -17.88 14.92
CA LYS A 19 1.23 -16.96 13.86
C LYS A 19 0.11 -15.98 13.53
N LYS A 20 0.37 -14.68 13.70
CA LYS A 20 -0.55 -13.61 13.31
C LYS A 20 -0.21 -13.12 11.90
N GLY A 21 -1.21 -13.06 11.03
CA GLY A 21 -1.06 -12.54 9.69
C GLY A 21 -0.76 -11.04 9.71
N LYS A 22 0.15 -10.61 8.81
CA LYS A 22 0.40 -9.18 8.55
C LYS A 22 -0.59 -8.67 7.49
N PRO A 23 -0.89 -7.37 7.47
CA PRO A 23 -1.64 -6.75 6.38
C PRO A 23 -0.96 -6.98 5.03
N ILE A 24 -1.75 -7.18 3.98
CA ILE A 24 -1.30 -7.08 2.58
C ILE A 24 -1.59 -5.64 2.16
N VAL A 25 -0.54 -4.85 1.92
CA VAL A 25 -0.63 -3.43 1.54
C VAL A 25 0.21 -3.21 0.29
N TYR A 26 -0.40 -2.61 -0.73
CA TYR A 26 0.29 -2.25 -1.96
C TYR A 26 1.04 -0.92 -1.79
N GLY A 27 2.25 -0.87 -2.36
CA GLY A 27 3.06 0.34 -2.45
C GLY A 27 3.39 0.64 -3.91
N VAL A 28 3.53 1.92 -4.22
CA VAL A 28 3.88 2.44 -5.55
C VAL A 28 4.98 3.49 -5.40
N THR A 29 5.84 3.61 -6.42
CA THR A 29 6.89 4.63 -6.46
C THR A 29 7.16 5.08 -7.89
N ILE A 30 7.69 6.29 -8.05
CA ILE A 30 8.21 6.80 -9.33
C ILE A 30 9.73 6.64 -9.28
N PRO A 31 10.34 5.81 -10.15
CA PRO A 31 11.80 5.70 -10.21
C PRO A 31 12.45 7.04 -10.54
N SER A 32 13.51 7.39 -9.81
CA SER A 32 14.22 8.67 -9.98
C SER A 32 14.89 8.83 -11.34
N ASN A 33 15.12 7.74 -12.07
CA ASN A 33 15.72 7.72 -13.40
C ASN A 33 14.69 7.52 -14.53
N PHE A 34 13.38 7.56 -14.24
CA PHE A 34 12.38 7.48 -15.29
C PHE A 34 12.44 8.76 -16.16
N PRO A 35 12.55 8.65 -17.49
CA PRO A 35 12.81 9.80 -18.35
C PRO A 35 11.65 10.80 -18.45
N ASN A 36 10.41 10.38 -18.16
CA ASN A 36 9.23 11.24 -18.23
C ASN A 36 8.54 11.36 -16.87
N GLN A 37 9.16 12.10 -15.94
CA GLN A 37 8.65 12.26 -14.58
C GLN A 37 7.21 12.81 -14.55
N GLU A 38 6.87 13.76 -15.42
CA GLU A 38 5.53 14.35 -15.49
C GLU A 38 4.45 13.32 -15.83
N LEU A 39 4.72 12.41 -16.77
CA LEU A 39 3.81 11.32 -17.10
C LEU A 39 3.64 10.36 -15.93
N ALA A 40 4.73 10.02 -15.24
CA ALA A 40 4.68 9.14 -14.07
C ALA A 40 3.88 9.77 -12.93
N ILE A 41 4.07 11.07 -12.67
CA ILE A 41 3.29 11.84 -11.69
C ILE A 41 1.81 11.81 -12.06
N SER A 42 1.49 12.11 -13.32
CA SER A 42 0.09 12.12 -13.81
C SER A 42 -0.59 10.76 -13.65
N TRP A 43 0.15 9.67 -13.88
CA TRP A 43 -0.38 8.32 -13.68
C TRP A 43 -0.63 8.00 -12.20
N VAL A 44 0.27 8.40 -11.31
CA VAL A 44 0.08 8.22 -9.86
C VAL A 44 -1.06 9.10 -9.35
N GLU A 45 -1.22 10.32 -9.86
CA GLU A 45 -2.41 11.16 -9.56
C GLU A 45 -3.70 10.47 -10.00
N PHE A 46 -3.74 9.89 -11.19
CA PHE A 46 -4.89 9.11 -11.65
C PHE A 46 -5.17 7.92 -10.74
N LEU A 47 -4.13 7.15 -10.38
CA LEU A 47 -4.27 6.02 -9.47
C LEU A 47 -4.90 6.47 -8.13
N LEU A 48 -4.42 7.57 -7.54
CA LEU A 48 -4.86 8.10 -6.25
C LEU A 48 -6.16 8.92 -6.30
N SER A 49 -6.68 9.21 -7.49
CA SER A 49 -7.96 9.89 -7.67
C SER A 49 -9.15 9.02 -7.26
N ASP A 50 -10.33 9.62 -7.05
CA ASP A 50 -11.57 8.90 -6.78
C ASP A 50 -11.87 7.82 -7.84
N GLN A 51 -11.57 8.10 -9.11
CA GLN A 51 -11.75 7.15 -10.20
C GLN A 51 -10.78 5.96 -10.08
N GLY A 52 -9.50 6.22 -9.84
CA GLY A 52 -8.50 5.16 -9.68
C GLY A 52 -8.79 4.28 -8.47
N MET A 53 -9.16 4.90 -7.34
CA MET A 53 -9.54 4.20 -6.12
C MET A 53 -10.82 3.38 -6.29
N ALA A 54 -11.82 3.87 -7.02
CA ALA A 54 -13.03 3.10 -7.36
C ALA A 54 -12.71 1.86 -8.21
N ILE A 55 -11.75 1.94 -9.14
CA ILE A 55 -11.29 0.79 -9.92
C ILE A 55 -10.63 -0.25 -9.00
N MET A 56 -9.79 0.18 -8.06
CA MET A 56 -9.13 -0.71 -7.11
C MET A 56 -10.15 -1.43 -6.22
N GLU A 57 -11.12 -0.69 -5.66
CA GLU A 57 -12.21 -1.25 -4.85
C GLU A 57 -13.02 -2.29 -5.64
N ALA A 58 -13.41 -1.97 -6.89
CA ALA A 58 -14.16 -2.88 -7.75
C ALA A 58 -13.40 -4.18 -8.08
N ASN A 59 -12.07 -4.17 -8.00
CA ASN A 59 -11.21 -5.35 -8.17
C ASN A 59 -10.85 -6.03 -6.84
N GLY A 60 -11.54 -5.71 -5.75
CA GLY A 60 -11.35 -6.34 -4.43
C GLY A 60 -10.11 -5.86 -3.68
N GLN A 61 -9.57 -4.70 -4.06
CA GLN A 61 -8.42 -4.06 -3.42
C GLN A 61 -8.88 -2.76 -2.76
N PRO A 62 -9.46 -2.85 -1.55
CA PRO A 62 -9.94 -1.65 -0.86
C PRO A 62 -8.79 -0.69 -0.57
N PRO A 63 -8.95 0.61 -0.89
CA PRO A 63 -7.85 1.55 -0.87
C PRO A 63 -7.51 1.99 0.56
N VAL A 64 -6.25 2.40 0.76
CA VAL A 64 -5.79 3.04 1.99
C VAL A 64 -5.83 4.55 1.77
N ILE A 65 -6.89 5.22 2.26
CA ILE A 65 -7.12 6.66 2.08
C ILE A 65 -7.24 7.35 3.45
N PRO A 66 -6.55 8.49 3.67
CA PRO A 66 -5.49 9.04 2.83
C PRO A 66 -4.30 8.07 2.69
N ALA A 67 -3.62 8.14 1.54
CA ALA A 67 -2.46 7.28 1.30
C ALA A 67 -1.31 7.66 2.23
N VAL A 68 -0.36 6.76 2.41
CA VAL A 68 0.76 6.93 3.35
C VAL A 68 2.06 6.84 2.59
N THR A 69 2.98 7.75 2.91
CA THR A 69 4.36 7.74 2.40
C THR A 69 5.35 7.55 3.55
N ASN A 70 6.55 7.08 3.23
CA ASN A 70 7.66 7.04 4.16
C ASN A 70 8.37 8.39 4.31
N ASP A 71 8.21 9.30 3.34
CA ASP A 71 8.90 10.59 3.30
C ASP A 71 8.08 11.59 2.44
N VAL A 72 7.44 12.55 3.10
CA VAL A 72 6.56 13.54 2.43
C VAL A 72 7.39 14.58 1.66
N ASP A 73 8.60 14.89 2.13
CA ASP A 73 9.46 15.93 1.55
C ASP A 73 10.00 15.51 0.17
N LYS A 74 10.06 14.20 -0.10
CA LYS A 74 10.49 13.65 -1.40
C LYS A 74 9.36 13.54 -2.42
N LEU A 75 8.13 13.87 -2.05
CA LEU A 75 7.01 13.78 -2.99
C LEU A 75 6.93 15.00 -3.91
N PRO A 76 6.63 14.80 -5.20
CA PRO A 76 6.15 15.86 -6.07
C PRO A 76 4.96 16.59 -5.45
N GLU A 77 4.91 17.92 -5.59
CA GLU A 77 3.90 18.76 -4.95
C GLU A 77 2.46 18.33 -5.30
N ALA A 78 2.24 17.92 -6.55
CA ALA A 78 0.95 17.44 -7.05
C ALA A 78 0.40 16.22 -6.28
N LEU A 79 1.29 15.40 -5.69
CA LEU A 79 0.91 14.19 -4.97
C LEU A 79 0.61 14.43 -3.48
N LYS A 80 1.12 15.52 -2.89
CA LYS A 80 1.00 15.76 -1.43
C LYS A 80 -0.44 15.85 -0.94
N ARG A 81 -1.37 16.31 -1.78
CA ARG A 81 -2.81 16.38 -1.47
C ARG A 81 -3.48 15.04 -1.19
N PHE A 82 -2.88 13.92 -1.62
CA PHE A 82 -3.44 12.57 -1.44
C PHE A 82 -2.89 11.86 -0.19
N ILE A 83 -1.93 12.47 0.51
CA ILE A 83 -1.15 11.83 1.56
C ILE A 83 -1.55 12.35 2.94
N LYS A 84 -1.49 11.46 3.94
CA LYS A 84 -1.69 11.79 5.35
C LYS A 84 -0.49 12.46 5.99
#